data_AF-A0A7W9HHT7-F1
#
_entry.id   AF-A0A7W9HHT7-F1
#
_cell.length_a   1.000
_cell.length_b   1.000
_cell.length_c   1.000
_cell.angle_alpha   90.00
_cell.angle_beta   90.00
_cell.angle_gamma   90.00
#
_symmetry.space_group_name_H-M   'P 1'
#
loop_
_entity.id
_entity.type
_entity.pdbx_description
1 polymer ?
#
loop_
_entity_poly.entity_id
_entity_poly.type
_entity_poly.pdbx_seq_one_letter_code
_entity_poly.pdbx_strand_id
1 'polypeptide(L)'
;MTDADLPGFFHDADNASQRGQRLTLTWSRIRLFSAIAAGLGGALEWKLAENFHPWAALALVAFSVALVVEILLWTQQPEREWYAGRAVAESIKTLAWRYAVAGAPFSAGVEDPKALLRERVNEVIAQGEQRLPLESDDPFATASMAKLRAAPFEERRKVYLENRLQAQKTWYAERSKVNRLRAMQWRTALVVGEVLAVVLAGGRAFGLWEVDLSGMLAAALASGAAWLGTRRHSTLATSYSLAARELVLVRSKLLDADEASWDAAVAEAEETISREHQMWLASRPVES
;
A
#
# COMPACT_ATOMS: atom_id res chain seq x y z
N MET A 1 20.31 -12.25 -7.38
CA MET A 1 19.51 -11.05 -7.65
C MET A 1 18.42 -10.92 -6.61
N THR A 2 18.29 -9.74 -6.03
CA THR A 2 17.32 -9.32 -5.01
C THR A 2 16.79 -7.93 -5.36
N ASP A 3 15.88 -7.38 -4.57
CA ASP A 3 15.34 -6.03 -4.83
C ASP A 3 16.41 -4.92 -4.78
N ALA A 4 17.51 -5.13 -4.05
CA ALA A 4 18.65 -4.21 -4.00
C ALA A 4 19.50 -4.20 -5.29
N ASP A 5 19.31 -5.19 -6.16
CA ASP A 5 20.02 -5.31 -7.45
C ASP A 5 19.24 -4.67 -8.61
N LEU A 6 18.09 -4.04 -8.34
CA LEU A 6 17.20 -3.45 -9.34
C LEU A 6 17.71 -2.07 -9.79
N PRO A 7 17.26 -1.55 -10.94
CA PRO A 7 17.69 -0.24 -11.45
C PRO A 7 17.36 0.91 -10.50
N GLY A 8 18.12 2.00 -10.51
CA GLY A 8 17.90 3.11 -9.58
C GLY A 8 16.51 3.77 -9.70
N PHE A 9 15.91 3.82 -10.89
CA PHE A 9 14.52 4.24 -11.07
C PHE A 9 13.49 3.41 -10.27
N PHE A 10 13.76 2.12 -10.02
CA PHE A 10 12.95 1.32 -9.10
C PHE A 10 13.03 1.88 -7.68
N HIS A 11 14.24 2.21 -7.22
CA HIS A 11 14.46 2.74 -5.88
C HIS A 11 13.85 4.14 -5.70
N ASP A 12 13.94 5.02 -6.70
CA ASP A 12 13.29 6.33 -6.67
C ASP A 12 11.77 6.20 -6.54
N ALA A 13 11.16 5.37 -7.39
CA ALA A 13 9.72 5.13 -7.38
C ALA A 13 9.25 4.46 -6.08
N ASP A 14 10.01 3.49 -5.55
CA ASP A 14 9.70 2.82 -4.28
C ASP A 14 9.84 3.79 -3.10
N ASN A 15 10.87 4.63 -3.07
CA ASN A 15 11.06 5.65 -2.04
C ASN A 15 9.93 6.69 -2.05
N ALA A 16 9.54 7.20 -3.22
CA ALA A 16 8.39 8.08 -3.39
C ALA A 16 7.10 7.40 -2.90
N SER A 17 6.90 6.12 -3.26
CA SER A 17 5.76 5.33 -2.83
C SER A 17 5.68 5.22 -1.29
N GLN A 18 6.80 4.89 -0.65
CA GLN A 18 6.90 4.76 0.80
C GLN A 18 6.73 6.10 1.52
N ARG A 19 7.21 7.21 0.95
CA ARG A 19 6.99 8.56 1.47
C ARG A 19 5.52 8.93 1.40
N GLY A 20 4.89 8.81 0.22
CA GLY A 20 3.47 9.07 0.03
C GLY A 20 2.61 8.28 1.00
N GLN A 21 2.87 6.96 1.13
CA GLN A 21 2.15 6.11 2.08
C GLN A 21 2.25 6.61 3.52
N ARG A 22 3.46 6.96 3.98
CA ARG A 22 3.68 7.44 5.35
C ARG A 22 2.94 8.74 5.60
N LEU A 23 2.99 9.68 4.66
CA LEU A 23 2.29 10.97 4.77
C LEU A 23 0.77 10.77 4.80
N THR A 24 0.20 10.04 3.84
CA THR A 24 -1.25 9.76 3.79
C THR A 24 -1.74 9.14 5.09
N LEU A 25 -1.05 8.12 5.61
CA LEU A 25 -1.47 7.43 6.83
C LEU A 25 -1.28 8.28 8.08
N THR A 26 -0.21 9.06 8.16
CA THR A 26 0.08 9.91 9.33
C THR A 26 -0.88 11.08 9.40
N TRP A 27 -1.14 11.76 8.28
CA TRP A 27 -2.09 12.85 8.21
C TRP A 27 -3.53 12.39 8.43
N SER A 28 -3.94 11.28 7.80
CA SER A 28 -5.25 10.68 8.10
C SER A 28 -5.38 10.38 9.60
N ARG A 29 -4.34 9.84 10.22
CA ARG A 29 -4.33 9.59 11.67
C ARG A 29 -4.48 10.88 12.48
N ILE A 30 -3.68 11.92 12.18
CA ILE A 30 -3.76 13.22 12.89
C ILE A 30 -5.16 13.80 12.76
N ARG A 31 -5.72 13.87 11.54
CA ARG A 31 -7.07 14.38 11.29
C ARG A 31 -8.13 13.66 12.12
N LEU A 32 -8.09 12.34 12.15
CA LEU A 32 -9.07 11.52 12.88
C LEU A 32 -8.96 11.69 14.40
N PHE A 33 -7.73 11.74 14.95
CA PHE A 33 -7.53 12.00 16.38
C PHE A 33 -7.91 13.44 16.76
N SER A 34 -7.65 14.42 15.89
CA SER A 34 -8.09 15.80 16.07
C SER A 34 -9.61 15.89 16.11
N ALA A 35 -10.34 15.17 15.26
CA ALA A 35 -11.80 15.14 15.30
C ALA A 35 -12.34 14.56 16.64
N ILE A 36 -11.70 13.52 17.17
CA ILE A 36 -12.06 12.95 18.49
C ILE A 36 -11.77 13.95 19.62
N ALA A 37 -10.61 14.61 19.58
CA ALA A 37 -10.24 15.63 20.56
C ALA A 37 -11.18 16.83 20.53
N ALA A 38 -11.69 17.21 19.36
CA ALA A 38 -12.70 18.25 19.22
C ALA A 38 -14.03 17.84 19.88
N GLY A 39 -14.46 16.58 19.68
CA GLY A 39 -15.65 16.03 20.36
C GLY A 39 -15.52 16.01 21.88
N LEU A 40 -14.32 15.75 22.40
CA LEU A 40 -14.00 15.85 23.84
C LEU A 40 -14.14 17.29 24.35
N GLY A 41 -13.59 18.26 23.63
CA GLY A 41 -13.65 19.68 24.00
C GLY A 41 -15.08 20.25 24.02
N GLY A 42 -15.99 19.69 23.23
CA GLY A 42 -17.41 20.05 23.25
C GLY A 42 -18.21 19.41 24.39
N ALA A 43 -17.74 18.28 24.94
CA ALA A 43 -18.46 17.51 25.96
C ALA A 43 -18.25 18.00 27.40
N LEU A 44 -17.20 18.79 27.64
CA LEU A 44 -16.77 19.20 28.97
C LEU A 44 -16.95 20.72 29.15
N GLU A 45 -17.95 21.10 29.93
CA GLU A 45 -18.23 22.50 30.26
C GLU A 45 -17.52 22.92 31.56
N TRP A 46 -16.19 22.88 31.58
CA TRP A 46 -15.43 23.44 32.70
C TRP A 46 -15.01 24.89 32.43
N LYS A 47 -15.43 25.80 33.30
CA LYS A 47 -14.99 27.20 33.33
C LYS A 47 -13.83 27.36 34.31
N LEU A 48 -12.66 27.81 33.83
CA LEU A 48 -11.50 28.08 34.69
C LEU A 48 -11.45 29.55 35.16
N ALA A 49 -12.05 30.46 34.38
CA ALA A 49 -12.27 31.87 34.68
C ALA A 49 -13.55 32.36 33.96
N GLU A 50 -14.10 33.52 34.32
CA GLU A 50 -15.35 34.05 33.73
C GLU A 50 -15.32 34.15 32.19
N ASN A 51 -14.14 34.35 31.60
CA ASN A 51 -13.96 34.55 30.15
C ASN A 51 -13.14 33.44 29.46
N PHE A 52 -12.73 32.37 30.14
CA PHE A 52 -11.89 31.34 29.54
C PHE A 52 -12.44 29.92 29.72
N HIS A 53 -12.75 29.31 28.58
CA HIS A 53 -13.25 27.94 28.45
C HIS A 53 -12.14 27.07 27.82
N PRO A 54 -11.28 26.42 28.63
CA PRO A 54 -10.14 25.65 28.13
C PRO A 54 -10.56 24.53 27.14
N TRP A 55 -11.70 23.91 27.36
CA TRP A 55 -12.23 22.85 26.50
C TRP A 55 -12.73 23.36 25.15
N ALA A 56 -13.33 24.56 25.11
CA ALA A 56 -13.69 25.22 23.85
C ALA A 56 -12.44 25.62 23.06
N ALA A 57 -11.38 26.08 23.75
CA ALA A 57 -10.09 26.37 23.12
C ALA A 57 -9.45 25.09 22.54
N LEU A 58 -9.51 23.96 23.26
CA LEU A 58 -9.08 22.65 22.76
C LEU A 58 -9.86 22.26 21.50
N ALA A 59 -11.18 22.39 21.51
CA ALA A 59 -12.02 22.08 20.35
C ALA A 59 -11.66 22.93 19.13
N LEU A 60 -11.47 24.25 19.32
CA LEU A 60 -11.06 25.17 18.26
C LEU A 60 -9.70 24.78 17.65
N VAL A 61 -8.70 24.50 18.48
CA VAL A 61 -7.37 24.07 18.03
C VAL A 61 -7.48 22.72 17.30
N ALA A 62 -8.23 21.78 17.84
CA ALA A 62 -8.40 20.45 17.26
C ALA A 62 -9.09 20.52 15.88
N PHE A 63 -10.17 21.30 15.73
CA PHE A 63 -10.79 21.53 14.42
C PHE A 63 -9.87 22.24 13.44
N SER A 64 -9.11 23.25 13.90
CA SER A 64 -8.14 23.95 13.06
C SER A 64 -7.07 22.99 12.53
N VAL A 65 -6.54 22.10 13.36
CA VAL A 65 -5.57 21.08 12.95
C VAL A 65 -6.22 20.11 11.95
N ALA A 66 -7.43 19.62 12.21
CA ALA A 66 -8.13 18.72 11.29
C ALA A 66 -8.34 19.36 9.90
N LEU A 67 -8.70 20.65 9.86
CA LEU A 67 -8.89 21.41 8.63
C LEU A 67 -7.57 21.62 7.88
N VAL A 68 -6.51 22.05 8.58
CA VAL A 68 -5.19 22.24 7.96
C VAL A 68 -4.70 20.93 7.37
N VAL A 69 -4.84 19.81 8.09
CA VAL A 69 -4.44 18.49 7.61
C VAL A 69 -5.27 18.06 6.39
N GLU A 70 -6.56 18.37 6.36
CA GLU A 70 -7.40 18.10 5.17
C GLU A 70 -6.94 18.90 3.95
N ILE A 71 -6.63 20.18 4.13
CA ILE A 71 -6.09 21.03 3.06
C ILE A 71 -4.74 20.47 2.57
N LEU A 72 -3.88 19.99 3.47
CA LEU A 72 -2.61 19.37 3.10
C LEU A 72 -2.81 18.06 2.31
N LEU A 73 -3.75 17.20 2.73
CA LEU A 73 -4.09 15.98 2.00
C LEU A 73 -4.62 16.29 0.60
N TRP A 74 -5.47 17.32 0.47
CA TRP A 74 -6.05 17.74 -0.80
C TRP A 74 -5.04 18.41 -1.75
N THR A 75 -4.15 19.26 -1.21
CA THR A 75 -3.19 20.02 -2.02
C THR A 75 -1.94 19.22 -2.39
N GLN A 76 -1.37 18.44 -1.45
CA GLN A 76 -0.15 17.67 -1.72
C GLN A 76 -0.43 16.30 -2.32
N GLN A 77 -1.65 15.77 -2.17
CA GLN A 77 -2.07 14.49 -2.76
C GLN A 77 -1.06 13.34 -2.57
N PRO A 78 -0.49 13.12 -1.35
CA PRO A 78 0.53 12.10 -1.12
C PRO A 78 0.03 10.67 -1.42
N GLU A 79 -1.29 10.48 -1.43
CA GLU A 79 -1.94 9.24 -1.84
C GLU A 79 -1.70 8.92 -3.31
N ARG A 80 -1.70 9.93 -4.19
CA ARG A 80 -1.42 9.75 -5.62
C ARG A 80 0.05 9.41 -5.85
N GLU A 81 0.97 10.05 -5.12
CA GLU A 81 2.40 9.71 -5.13
C GLU A 81 2.63 8.26 -4.65
N TRP A 82 1.94 7.86 -3.58
CA TRP A 82 1.97 6.47 -3.09
C TRP A 82 1.63 5.48 -4.21
N TYR A 83 0.51 5.69 -4.91
CA TYR A 83 0.01 4.75 -5.92
C TYR A 83 0.82 4.76 -7.20
N ALA A 84 1.16 5.95 -7.70
CA ALA A 84 2.00 6.10 -8.89
C ALA A 84 3.37 5.46 -8.65
N GLY A 85 4.02 5.76 -7.52
CA GLY A 85 5.32 5.19 -7.17
C GLY A 85 5.29 3.68 -7.08
N ARG A 86 4.25 3.12 -6.45
CA ARG A 86 4.09 1.65 -6.35
C ARG A 86 3.91 1.02 -7.73
N ALA A 87 3.13 1.64 -8.61
CA ALA A 87 2.89 1.14 -9.97
C ALA A 87 4.15 1.15 -10.83
N VAL A 88 4.91 2.23 -10.79
CA VAL A 88 6.20 2.35 -11.51
C VAL A 88 7.19 1.34 -10.95
N ALA A 89 7.36 1.26 -9.63
CA ALA A 89 8.29 0.33 -8.98
C ALA A 89 7.97 -1.14 -9.32
N GLU A 90 6.71 -1.58 -9.17
CA GLU A 90 6.34 -2.97 -9.49
C GLU A 90 6.47 -3.28 -10.99
N SER A 91 6.24 -2.31 -11.87
CA SER A 91 6.42 -2.48 -13.32
C SER A 91 7.89 -2.62 -13.70
N ILE A 92 8.77 -1.76 -13.17
CA ILE A 92 10.23 -1.85 -13.39
C ILE A 92 10.77 -3.16 -12.82
N LYS A 93 10.34 -3.54 -11.61
CA LYS A 93 10.70 -4.82 -10.98
C LYS A 93 10.32 -6.01 -11.86
N THR A 94 9.11 -6.00 -12.41
CA THR A 94 8.62 -7.02 -13.34
C THR A 94 9.50 -7.09 -14.60
N LEU A 95 9.77 -5.95 -15.23
CA LEU A 95 10.64 -5.88 -16.42
C LEU A 95 12.06 -6.37 -16.12
N ALA A 96 12.61 -5.99 -14.96
CA ALA A 96 13.95 -6.40 -14.55
C ALA A 96 14.06 -7.92 -14.33
N TRP A 97 13.07 -8.54 -13.67
CA TRP A 97 13.02 -9.99 -13.52
C TRP A 97 12.86 -10.71 -14.85
N ARG A 98 11.93 -10.27 -15.71
CA ARG A 98 11.74 -10.84 -17.06
C ARG A 98 13.04 -10.75 -17.87
N TYR A 99 13.72 -9.61 -17.85
CA TYR A 99 15.00 -9.43 -18.52
C TYR A 99 16.08 -10.39 -17.97
N ALA A 100 16.23 -10.42 -16.64
CA ALA A 100 17.32 -11.15 -15.98
C ALA A 100 17.22 -12.67 -16.17
N VAL A 101 16.00 -13.20 -16.36
CA VAL A 101 15.80 -14.65 -16.54
C VAL A 101 15.48 -15.03 -17.99
N ALA A 102 15.53 -14.07 -18.93
CA ALA A 102 15.10 -14.23 -20.32
C ALA A 102 13.63 -14.68 -20.49
N GLY A 103 12.76 -14.15 -19.63
CA GLY A 103 11.31 -14.17 -19.81
C GLY A 103 10.87 -13.29 -20.99
N ALA A 104 9.76 -13.62 -21.66
CA ALA A 104 9.21 -12.76 -22.72
C ALA A 104 8.92 -11.38 -22.12
N PRO A 105 9.11 -10.25 -22.84
CA PRO A 105 9.51 -10.15 -24.24
C PRO A 105 11.03 -10.23 -24.45
N PHE A 106 11.82 -10.59 -23.44
CA PHE A 106 13.29 -10.64 -23.47
C PHE A 106 13.82 -12.06 -23.70
N SER A 107 13.12 -12.86 -24.50
CA SER A 107 13.46 -14.25 -24.81
C SER A 107 14.88 -14.38 -25.39
N ALA A 108 15.44 -15.60 -25.40
CA ALA A 108 16.82 -15.83 -25.84
C ALA A 108 17.10 -15.40 -27.30
N GLY A 109 16.08 -15.41 -28.17
CA GLY A 109 16.18 -15.02 -29.58
C GLY A 109 16.16 -13.51 -29.85
N VAL A 110 16.02 -12.65 -28.83
CA VAL A 110 16.05 -11.19 -29.01
C VAL A 110 17.49 -10.74 -29.22
N GLU A 111 17.72 -9.98 -30.29
CA GLU A 111 19.06 -9.50 -30.69
C GLU A 111 19.67 -8.52 -29.67
N ASP A 112 18.92 -7.48 -29.29
CA ASP A 112 19.33 -6.53 -28.24
C ASP A 112 18.30 -6.43 -27.09
N PRO A 113 18.33 -7.37 -26.13
CA PRO A 113 17.42 -7.37 -25.00
C PRO A 113 17.68 -6.18 -24.05
N LYS A 114 18.86 -5.56 -24.08
CA LYS A 114 19.18 -4.38 -23.25
C LYS A 114 18.52 -3.13 -23.82
N ALA A 115 18.55 -2.93 -25.14
CA ALA A 115 17.83 -1.84 -25.78
C ALA A 115 16.32 -1.96 -25.56
N LEU A 116 15.76 -3.16 -25.72
CA LEU A 116 14.34 -3.39 -25.43
C LEU A 116 14.00 -3.10 -23.96
N LEU A 117 14.87 -3.46 -23.01
CA LEU A 117 14.63 -3.16 -21.60
C LEU A 117 14.60 -1.65 -21.36
N ARG A 118 15.55 -0.92 -21.94
CA ARG A 118 15.61 0.55 -21.87
C ARG A 118 14.32 1.18 -22.40
N GLU A 119 13.87 0.74 -23.57
CA GLU A 119 12.61 1.20 -24.17
C GLU A 119 11.42 0.97 -23.24
N ARG A 120 11.24 -0.25 -22.74
CA ARG A 120 10.12 -0.60 -21.84
C ARG A 120 10.17 0.15 -20.51
N VAL A 121 11.34 0.34 -19.93
CA VAL A 121 11.47 1.11 -18.68
C VAL A 121 11.18 2.59 -18.94
N ASN A 122 11.61 3.15 -20.07
CA ASN A 122 11.27 4.52 -20.44
C ASN A 122 9.76 4.71 -20.63
N GLU A 123 9.04 3.75 -21.23
CA GLU A 123 7.58 3.79 -21.33
C GLU A 123 6.91 3.88 -19.94
N VAL A 124 7.41 3.10 -18.97
CA VAL A 124 6.90 3.11 -17.59
C VAL A 124 7.23 4.42 -16.88
N ILE A 125 8.46 4.94 -17.06
CA ILE A 125 8.90 6.20 -16.47
C ILE A 125 8.06 7.36 -17.02
N ALA A 126 7.87 7.44 -18.34
CA ALA A 126 7.07 8.49 -18.97
C ALA A 126 5.61 8.53 -18.45
N GLN A 127 5.05 7.37 -18.07
CA GLN A 127 3.73 7.31 -17.43
C GLN A 127 3.73 7.85 -15.99
N GLY A 128 4.88 7.78 -15.29
CA GLY A 128 5.05 8.20 -13.89
C GLY A 128 5.65 9.60 -13.67
N GLU A 129 6.41 10.12 -14.63
CA GLU A 129 7.21 11.36 -14.53
C GLU A 129 6.41 12.59 -14.11
N GLN A 130 5.15 12.70 -14.55
CA GLN A 130 4.29 13.82 -14.17
C GLN A 130 4.02 13.91 -12.66
N ARG A 131 4.32 12.86 -11.89
CA ARG A 131 3.91 12.71 -10.48
C ARG A 131 5.03 12.28 -9.54
N LEU A 132 6.19 11.86 -10.04
CA LEU A 132 7.25 11.26 -9.24
C LEU A 132 8.59 11.94 -9.50
N PRO A 133 9.39 12.23 -8.46
CA PRO A 133 10.78 12.63 -8.62
C PRO A 133 11.61 11.40 -8.99
N LEU A 134 11.85 11.22 -10.30
CA LEU A 134 12.67 10.15 -10.87
C LEU A 134 13.98 10.80 -11.34
N GLU A 135 15.07 10.62 -10.59
CA GLU A 135 16.32 11.38 -10.76
C GLU A 135 17.54 10.48 -10.97
N SER A 136 17.40 9.17 -10.83
CA SER A 136 18.49 8.22 -11.00
C SER A 136 19.03 8.18 -12.44
N ASP A 137 20.36 8.21 -12.56
CA ASP A 137 21.10 8.02 -13.81
C ASP A 137 21.68 6.60 -13.94
N ASP A 138 21.22 5.66 -13.12
CA ASP A 138 21.78 4.30 -13.07
C ASP A 138 21.48 3.50 -14.35
N PRO A 139 22.33 2.51 -14.70
CA PRO A 139 22.05 1.62 -15.82
C PRO A 139 20.72 0.87 -15.66
N PHE A 140 19.86 0.95 -16.69
CA PHE A 140 18.60 0.18 -16.76
C PHE A 140 18.81 -1.34 -16.60
N ALA A 141 19.94 -1.87 -17.07
CA ALA A 141 20.35 -3.25 -16.86
C ALA A 141 21.53 -3.27 -15.89
N THR A 142 21.27 -3.62 -14.64
CA THR A 142 22.32 -3.70 -13.62
C THR A 142 23.29 -4.85 -13.88
N ALA A 143 24.48 -4.79 -13.29
CA ALA A 143 25.48 -5.86 -13.41
C ALA A 143 24.94 -7.22 -12.92
N SER A 144 24.16 -7.22 -11.82
CA SER A 144 23.51 -8.41 -11.28
C SER A 144 22.47 -8.99 -12.24
N MET A 145 21.67 -8.15 -12.91
CA MET A 145 20.70 -8.58 -13.93
C MET A 145 21.40 -9.22 -15.13
N ALA A 146 22.45 -8.57 -15.64
CA ALA A 146 23.22 -9.07 -16.77
C ALA A 146 23.95 -10.39 -16.43
N LYS A 147 24.50 -10.49 -15.21
CA LYS A 147 25.14 -11.71 -14.71
C LYS A 147 24.16 -12.88 -14.64
N LEU A 148 22.97 -12.66 -14.10
CA LEU A 148 21.94 -13.70 -14.03
C LEU A 148 21.49 -14.11 -15.44
N ARG A 149 21.30 -13.14 -16.35
CA ARG A 149 20.89 -13.43 -17.73
C ARG A 149 21.90 -14.30 -18.49
N ALA A 150 23.19 -14.11 -18.24
CA ALA A 150 24.25 -14.89 -18.85
C ALA A 150 24.44 -16.29 -18.22
N ALA A 151 23.76 -16.59 -17.11
CA ALA A 151 23.87 -17.87 -16.44
C ALA A 151 23.14 -19.00 -17.20
N PRO A 152 23.54 -20.27 -17.01
CA PRO A 152 22.84 -21.41 -17.55
C PRO A 152 21.35 -21.40 -17.17
N PHE A 153 20.51 -21.98 -18.04
CA PHE A 153 19.05 -22.04 -17.85
C PHE A 153 18.64 -22.49 -16.44
N GLU A 154 19.24 -23.58 -15.96
CA GLU A 154 18.91 -24.15 -14.64
C GLU A 154 19.23 -23.20 -13.48
N GLU A 155 20.30 -22.40 -13.61
CA GLU A 155 20.65 -21.40 -12.61
C GLU A 155 19.65 -20.23 -12.64
N ARG A 156 19.30 -19.73 -13.84
CA ARG A 156 18.26 -18.70 -14.02
C ARG A 156 16.93 -19.14 -13.42
N ARG A 157 16.49 -20.37 -13.74
CA ARG A 157 15.26 -20.97 -13.25
C ARG A 157 15.25 -21.06 -11.73
N LYS A 158 16.33 -21.59 -11.14
CA LYS A 158 16.46 -21.72 -9.69
C LYS A 158 16.36 -20.36 -9.00
N VAL A 159 17.15 -19.38 -9.44
CA VAL A 159 17.17 -18.04 -8.85
C VAL A 159 15.80 -17.36 -8.97
N TYR A 160 15.10 -17.52 -10.10
CA TYR A 160 13.74 -17.01 -10.27
C TYR A 160 12.75 -17.62 -9.27
N LEU A 161 12.73 -18.96 -9.19
CA LEU A 161 11.81 -19.69 -8.32
C LEU A 161 12.04 -19.36 -6.84
N GLU A 162 13.29 -19.21 -6.41
CA GLU A 162 13.67 -18.94 -5.02
C GLU A 162 13.52 -17.45 -4.67
N ASN A 163 14.17 -16.56 -5.41
CA ASN A 163 14.30 -15.17 -5.02
C ASN A 163 13.13 -14.29 -5.46
N ARG A 164 12.43 -14.66 -6.53
CA ARG A 164 11.26 -13.91 -7.03
C ARG A 164 9.96 -14.57 -6.60
N LEU A 165 9.71 -15.79 -7.07
CA LEU A 165 8.40 -16.42 -6.90
C LEU A 165 8.13 -16.83 -5.44
N GLN A 166 9.07 -17.54 -4.81
CA GLN A 166 8.89 -18.00 -3.44
C GLN A 166 8.89 -16.84 -2.43
N ALA A 167 9.74 -15.83 -2.64
CA ALA A 167 9.73 -14.61 -1.85
C ALA A 167 8.38 -13.89 -1.95
N GLN A 168 7.86 -13.68 -3.18
CA GLN A 168 6.56 -13.03 -3.41
C GLN A 168 5.40 -13.81 -2.78
N LYS A 169 5.37 -15.14 -2.95
CA LYS A 169 4.36 -16.02 -2.34
C LYS A 169 4.39 -15.93 -0.81
N THR A 170 5.58 -15.97 -0.21
CA THR A 170 5.76 -15.90 1.25
C THR A 170 5.25 -14.55 1.77
N TRP A 171 5.63 -13.46 1.10
CA TRP A 171 5.18 -12.12 1.43
C TRP A 171 3.64 -12.00 1.35
N TYR A 172 3.00 -12.50 0.29
CA TYR A 172 1.54 -12.51 0.18
C TYR A 172 0.87 -13.33 1.28
N ALA A 173 1.37 -14.54 1.57
CA ALA A 173 0.81 -15.39 2.61
C ALA A 173 0.89 -14.75 4.00
N GLU A 174 2.04 -14.14 4.33
CA GLU A 174 2.23 -13.42 5.59
C GLU A 174 1.37 -12.17 5.67
N ARG A 175 1.32 -11.37 4.60
CA ARG A 175 0.49 -10.16 4.53
C ARG A 175 -0.98 -10.49 4.64
N SER A 176 -1.45 -11.59 4.07
CA SER A 176 -2.83 -12.05 4.23
C SER A 176 -3.15 -12.36 5.70
N LYS A 177 -2.29 -13.12 6.39
CA LYS A 177 -2.46 -13.45 7.82
C LYS A 177 -2.51 -12.21 8.69
N VAL A 178 -1.55 -11.30 8.53
CA VAL A 178 -1.47 -10.06 9.31
C VAL A 178 -2.69 -9.18 9.08
N ASN A 179 -3.12 -9.01 7.83
CA ASN A 179 -4.31 -8.23 7.51
C ASN A 179 -5.59 -8.88 8.07
N ARG A 180 -5.71 -10.21 8.04
CA ARG A 180 -6.86 -10.91 8.63
C ARG A 180 -6.96 -10.69 10.14
N LEU A 181 -5.84 -10.77 10.85
CA LEU A 181 -5.78 -10.50 12.29
C LEU A 181 -6.17 -9.05 12.59
N ARG A 182 -5.63 -8.09 11.83
CA ARG A 182 -5.97 -6.67 12.00
C ARG A 182 -7.43 -6.38 11.69
N ALA A 183 -8.00 -7.00 10.65
CA ALA A 183 -9.42 -6.86 10.33
C ALA A 183 -10.31 -7.31 11.50
N MET A 184 -9.98 -8.46 12.11
CA MET A 184 -10.70 -8.94 13.29
C MET A 184 -10.53 -8.01 14.49
N GLN A 185 -9.30 -7.59 14.80
CA GLN A 185 -9.01 -6.66 15.90
C GLN A 185 -9.81 -5.35 15.76
N TRP A 186 -9.80 -4.74 14.58
CA TRP A 186 -10.54 -3.49 14.33
C TRP A 186 -12.05 -3.69 14.37
N ARG A 187 -12.56 -4.81 13.85
CA ARG A 187 -14.00 -5.13 13.93
C ARG A 187 -14.43 -5.31 15.39
N THR A 188 -13.65 -6.03 16.19
CA THR A 188 -13.93 -6.20 17.62
C THR A 188 -13.85 -4.86 18.35
N ALA A 189 -12.86 -4.02 18.06
CA ALA A 189 -12.73 -2.69 18.66
C ALA A 189 -13.94 -1.80 18.35
N LEU A 190 -14.46 -1.84 17.11
CA LEU A 190 -15.65 -1.09 16.72
C LEU A 190 -16.88 -1.56 17.51
N VAL A 191 -17.13 -2.88 17.57
CA VAL A 191 -18.27 -3.45 18.31
C VAL A 191 -18.19 -3.12 19.79
N VAL A 192 -17.00 -3.24 20.42
CA VAL A 192 -16.81 -2.85 21.81
C VAL A 192 -17.09 -1.35 22.00
N GLY A 193 -16.62 -0.52 21.07
CA GLY A 193 -16.91 0.92 21.06
C GLY A 193 -18.40 1.24 20.97
N GLU A 194 -19.14 0.54 20.12
CA GLU A 194 -20.60 0.68 19.97
C GLU A 194 -21.34 0.24 21.24
N VAL A 195 -20.94 -0.88 21.85
CA VAL A 195 -21.51 -1.33 23.13
C VAL A 195 -21.26 -0.31 24.23
N LEU A 196 -20.03 0.21 24.33
CA LEU A 196 -19.71 1.28 25.29
C LEU A 196 -20.53 2.54 25.03
N ALA A 197 -20.73 2.92 23.77
CA ALA A 197 -21.55 4.06 23.42
C ALA A 197 -23.02 3.87 23.85
N VAL A 198 -23.58 2.67 23.67
CA VAL A 198 -24.94 2.32 24.12
C VAL A 198 -25.05 2.38 25.65
N VAL A 199 -24.08 1.83 26.38
CA VAL A 199 -24.06 1.88 27.86
C VAL A 199 -23.96 3.33 28.35
N LEU A 200 -23.07 4.13 27.74
CA LEU A 200 -22.87 5.53 28.11
C LEU A 200 -24.10 6.40 27.82
N ALA A 201 -24.74 6.19 26.67
CA ALA A 201 -25.99 6.86 26.32
C ALA A 201 -27.15 6.42 27.24
N GLY A 202 -27.26 5.12 27.52
CA GLY A 202 -28.27 4.56 28.42
C GLY A 202 -28.16 5.10 29.84
N GLY A 203 -26.95 5.10 30.43
CA GLY A 203 -26.74 5.64 31.77
C GLY A 203 -27.11 7.13 31.88
N ARG A 204 -26.88 7.91 30.82
CA ARG A 204 -27.35 9.30 30.75
C ARG A 204 -28.88 9.39 30.69
N ALA A 205 -29.52 8.55 29.87
CA ALA A 205 -30.98 8.52 29.74
C ALA A 205 -31.70 8.16 31.06
N PHE A 206 -31.06 7.37 31.92
CA PHE A 206 -31.56 7.04 33.26
C PHE A 206 -31.02 7.94 34.39
N GLY A 207 -30.29 9.01 34.05
CA GLY A 207 -29.79 9.98 35.04
C GLY A 207 -28.66 9.47 35.94
N LEU A 208 -27.91 8.44 35.54
CA LEU A 208 -26.75 7.92 36.30
C LEU A 208 -25.54 8.88 36.26
N TRP A 209 -25.44 9.74 35.25
CA TRP A 209 -24.45 10.81 35.13
C TRP A 209 -24.98 11.98 34.29
N GLU A 210 -24.42 13.18 34.52
CA GLU A 210 -24.83 14.43 33.87
C GLU A 210 -23.95 14.82 32.67
N VAL A 211 -22.80 14.17 32.47
CA VAL A 211 -21.85 14.50 31.38
C VAL A 211 -22.38 13.99 30.03
N ASP A 212 -22.33 14.85 29.01
CA ASP A 212 -22.73 14.50 27.64
C ASP A 212 -21.55 14.09 26.76
N LEU A 213 -21.22 12.80 26.77
CA LEU A 213 -20.13 12.25 25.94
C LEU A 213 -20.60 11.84 24.53
N SER A 214 -21.86 12.10 24.16
CA SER A 214 -22.42 11.62 22.89
C SER A 214 -21.67 12.13 21.67
N GLY A 215 -21.29 13.41 21.66
CA GLY A 215 -20.51 14.03 20.58
C GLY A 215 -19.12 13.41 20.42
N MET A 216 -18.41 13.16 21.53
CA MET A 216 -17.12 12.46 21.51
C MET A 216 -17.26 11.03 20.96
N LEU A 217 -18.25 10.28 21.45
CA LEU A 217 -18.46 8.88 21.04
C LEU A 217 -18.83 8.78 19.57
N ALA A 218 -19.71 9.66 19.08
CA ALA A 218 -20.05 9.75 17.67
C ALA A 218 -18.81 10.07 16.82
N ALA A 219 -17.97 11.04 17.23
CA ALA A 219 -16.72 11.35 16.54
C ALA A 219 -15.73 10.17 16.56
N ALA A 220 -15.63 9.44 17.67
CA ALA A 220 -14.78 8.25 17.79
C ALA A 220 -15.24 7.10 16.90
N LEU A 221 -16.54 6.82 16.86
CA LEU A 221 -17.12 5.80 15.97
C LEU A 221 -16.95 6.18 14.50
N ALA A 222 -17.25 7.43 14.13
CA ALA A 222 -17.07 7.93 12.76
C ALA A 222 -15.60 7.87 12.34
N SER A 223 -14.68 8.30 13.20
CA SER A 223 -13.24 8.24 12.94
C SER A 223 -12.73 6.80 12.84
N GLY A 224 -13.24 5.89 13.69
CA GLY A 224 -12.92 4.47 13.65
C GLY A 224 -13.40 3.81 12.35
N ALA A 225 -14.63 4.10 11.93
CA ALA A 225 -15.18 3.64 10.66
C ALA A 225 -14.40 4.18 9.46
N ALA A 226 -14.05 5.47 9.46
CA ALA A 226 -13.23 6.09 8.43
C ALA A 226 -11.85 5.42 8.34
N TRP A 227 -11.17 5.19 9.47
CA TRP A 227 -9.88 4.51 9.50
C TRP A 227 -9.94 3.07 8.96
N LEU A 228 -11.01 2.34 9.30
CA LEU A 228 -11.25 0.99 8.78
C LEU A 228 -11.42 1.02 7.25
N GLY A 229 -12.16 2.00 6.74
CA GLY A 229 -12.32 2.28 5.32
C GLY A 229 -11.03 2.66 4.60
N THR A 230 -10.10 3.36 5.27
CA THR A 230 -8.77 3.68 4.71
C THR A 230 -7.87 2.45 4.64
N ARG A 231 -7.85 1.61 5.69
CA ARG A 231 -6.92 0.47 5.79
C ARG A 231 -7.37 -0.78 5.02
N ARG A 232 -8.67 -1.01 4.90
CA ARG A 232 -9.31 -2.13 4.14
C ARG A 232 -8.65 -3.49 4.37
N HIS A 233 -8.32 -3.79 5.62
CA HIS A 233 -7.61 -5.02 5.98
C HIS A 233 -8.31 -6.29 5.49
N SER A 234 -9.65 -6.30 5.47
CA SER A 234 -10.41 -7.46 4.95
C SER A 234 -10.16 -7.69 3.45
N THR A 235 -10.27 -6.64 2.62
CA THR A 235 -10.03 -6.72 1.18
C THR A 235 -8.61 -7.17 0.88
N LEU A 236 -7.62 -6.58 1.56
CA LEU A 236 -6.21 -6.94 1.42
C LEU A 236 -5.93 -8.39 1.84
N ALA A 237 -6.57 -8.86 2.91
CA ALA A 237 -6.40 -10.24 3.35
C ALA A 237 -6.86 -11.24 2.27
N THR A 238 -8.00 -10.96 1.63
CA THR A 238 -8.55 -11.78 0.56
C THR A 238 -7.71 -11.72 -0.72
N SER A 239 -7.32 -10.53 -1.18
CA SER A 239 -6.52 -10.37 -2.41
C SER A 239 -5.16 -11.09 -2.29
N TYR A 240 -4.46 -10.90 -1.18
CA TYR A 240 -3.19 -11.57 -0.94
C TYR A 240 -3.34 -13.08 -0.75
N SER A 241 -4.43 -13.56 -0.14
CA SER A 241 -4.68 -15.00 -0.05
C SER A 241 -4.92 -15.63 -1.41
N LEU A 242 -5.62 -14.93 -2.32
CA LEU A 242 -5.88 -15.40 -3.67
C LEU A 242 -4.58 -15.43 -4.47
N ALA A 243 -3.83 -14.33 -4.50
CA ALA A 243 -2.56 -14.23 -5.19
C ALA A 243 -1.55 -15.30 -4.72
N ALA A 244 -1.45 -15.55 -3.41
CA ALA A 244 -0.59 -16.60 -2.88
C ALA A 244 -0.96 -18.01 -3.39
N ARG A 245 -2.25 -18.29 -3.63
CA ARG A 245 -2.72 -19.56 -4.20
C ARG A 245 -2.45 -19.65 -5.69
N GLU A 246 -2.67 -18.56 -6.43
CA GLU A 246 -2.35 -18.50 -7.86
C GLU A 246 -0.86 -18.73 -8.10
N LEU A 247 0.03 -18.18 -7.27
CA LEU A 247 1.47 -18.43 -7.36
C LEU A 247 1.87 -19.88 -7.10
N VAL A 248 1.05 -20.68 -6.40
CA VAL A 248 1.30 -22.13 -6.27
C VAL A 248 1.05 -22.85 -7.59
N LEU A 249 0.00 -22.46 -8.32
CA LEU A 249 -0.34 -23.04 -9.63
C LEU A 249 0.67 -22.64 -10.71
N VAL A 250 1.07 -21.37 -10.72
CA VAL A 250 2.13 -20.89 -11.62
C VAL A 250 3.46 -21.57 -11.33
N ARG A 251 3.77 -21.85 -10.05
CA ARG A 251 5.01 -22.53 -9.67
C ARG A 251 5.12 -23.91 -10.29
N SER A 252 4.04 -24.71 -10.37
CA SER A 252 4.12 -26.03 -11.00
C SER A 252 4.44 -25.91 -12.49
N LYS A 253 3.81 -24.96 -13.20
CA LYS A 253 4.11 -24.69 -14.61
C LYS A 253 5.58 -24.30 -14.84
N LEU A 254 6.15 -23.47 -13.97
CA LEU A 254 7.56 -23.07 -14.05
C LEU A 254 8.54 -24.22 -13.75
N LEU A 255 8.14 -25.20 -12.94
CA LEU A 255 8.96 -26.39 -12.66
C LEU A 255 8.98 -27.35 -13.86
N ASP A 256 7.85 -27.45 -14.58
CA ASP A 256 7.69 -28.29 -15.75
C ASP A 256 8.22 -27.63 -17.04
N ALA A 257 8.48 -26.31 -17.01
CA ALA A 257 8.98 -25.56 -18.15
C ALA A 257 10.44 -25.92 -18.49
N ASP A 258 10.68 -26.16 -19.78
CA ASP A 258 11.99 -26.26 -20.39
C ASP A 258 12.46 -24.89 -20.92
N GLU A 259 13.67 -24.82 -21.45
CA GLU A 259 14.24 -23.54 -21.92
C GLU A 259 13.45 -22.93 -23.10
N ALA A 260 12.77 -23.76 -23.91
CA ALA A 260 11.97 -23.32 -25.05
C ALA A 260 10.64 -22.69 -24.62
N SER A 261 10.02 -23.17 -23.54
CA SER A 261 8.75 -22.67 -23.00
C SER A 261 8.91 -21.70 -21.82
N TRP A 262 10.14 -21.52 -21.35
CA TRP A 262 10.46 -20.70 -20.17
C TRP A 262 9.99 -19.26 -20.28
N ASP A 263 10.12 -18.66 -21.46
CA ASP A 263 9.86 -17.24 -21.65
C ASP A 263 8.38 -16.89 -21.44
N ALA A 264 7.49 -17.72 -21.96
CA ALA A 264 6.04 -17.66 -21.78
C ALA A 264 5.63 -18.02 -20.35
N ALA A 265 6.27 -19.03 -19.73
CA ALA A 265 5.98 -19.41 -18.35
C ALA A 265 6.31 -18.28 -17.36
N VAL A 266 7.43 -17.59 -17.56
CA VAL A 266 7.80 -16.40 -16.77
C VAL A 266 6.84 -15.24 -17.03
N ALA A 267 6.41 -15.04 -18.28
CA ALA A 267 5.45 -13.99 -18.60
C ALA A 267 4.10 -14.23 -17.89
N GLU A 268 3.58 -15.45 -17.91
CA GLU A 268 2.36 -15.81 -17.18
C GLU A 268 2.52 -15.60 -15.65
N ALA A 269 3.70 -15.94 -15.12
CA ALA A 269 4.00 -15.76 -13.71
C ALA A 269 4.00 -14.28 -13.29
N GLU A 270 4.71 -13.44 -14.02
CA GLU A 270 4.77 -12.00 -13.74
C GLU A 270 3.44 -11.29 -14.04
N GLU A 271 2.65 -11.76 -15.00
CA GLU A 271 1.30 -11.26 -15.22
C GLU A 271 0.39 -11.57 -14.02
N THR A 272 0.52 -12.78 -13.46
CA THR A 272 -0.21 -13.17 -12.25
C THR A 272 0.16 -12.28 -11.06
N ILE A 273 1.44 -11.95 -10.89
CA ILE A 273 1.90 -10.98 -9.88
C ILE A 273 1.32 -9.58 -10.18
N SER A 274 1.34 -9.15 -11.44
CA SER A 274 0.88 -7.82 -11.86
C SER A 274 -0.63 -7.63 -11.70
N ARG A 275 -1.45 -8.66 -11.93
CA ARG A 275 -2.92 -8.61 -11.73
C ARG A 275 -3.30 -8.31 -10.29
N GLU A 276 -2.57 -8.83 -9.30
CA GLU A 276 -2.81 -8.49 -7.89
C GLU A 276 -2.62 -7.00 -7.65
N HIS A 277 -1.55 -6.41 -8.18
CA HIS A 277 -1.26 -5.00 -8.04
C HIS A 277 -2.29 -4.11 -8.78
N GLN A 278 -2.73 -4.51 -9.97
CA GLN A 278 -3.79 -3.81 -10.70
C GLN A 278 -5.13 -3.89 -9.97
N MET A 279 -5.51 -5.05 -9.43
CA MET A 279 -6.71 -5.18 -8.60
C MET A 279 -6.61 -4.31 -7.34
N TRP A 280 -5.42 -4.22 -6.74
CA TRP A 280 -5.18 -3.34 -5.61
C TRP A 280 -5.38 -1.87 -5.97
N LEU A 281 -4.87 -1.41 -7.12
CA LEU A 281 -5.07 -0.06 -7.63
C LEU A 281 -6.56 0.21 -7.95
N ALA A 282 -7.20 -0.67 -8.71
CA ALA A 282 -8.60 -0.54 -9.13
C ALA A 282 -9.58 -0.55 -7.95
N SER A 283 -9.21 -1.22 -6.85
CA SER A 283 -10.03 -1.21 -5.64
C SER A 283 -10.09 0.17 -4.96
N ARG A 284 -9.25 1.15 -5.33
CA ARG A 284 -9.21 2.48 -4.74
C ARG A 284 -9.86 3.49 -5.69
N PRO A 285 -10.81 4.31 -5.22
CA PRO A 285 -11.41 5.33 -6.08
C PRO A 285 -10.31 6.30 -6.50
N VAL A 286 -10.01 6.32 -7.79
CA VAL A 286 -9.35 7.47 -8.40
C VAL A 286 -10.43 8.54 -8.42
N GLU A 287 -10.39 9.47 -7.46
CA GLU A 287 -11.11 10.73 -7.66
C GLU A 287 -10.48 11.37 -8.90
N SER A 288 -11.24 11.29 -10.01
CA SER A 288 -10.98 11.91 -11.30
C SER A 288 -10.90 13.42 -11.16
#